data_AF-A0A084T3V9-F1
#
_entry.id   AF-A0A084T3V9-F1
#
_cell.length_a   1.000
_cell.length_b   1.000
_cell.length_c   1.000
_cell.angle_alpha   90.00
_cell.angle_beta   90.00
_cell.angle_gamma   90.00
#
_symmetry.space_group_name_H-M   'P 1'
#
loop_
_entity.id
_entity.type
_entity.pdbx_description
1 polymer ?
#
loop_
_entity_poly.entity_id
_entity_poly.type
_entity_poly.pdbx_seq_one_letter_code
_entity_poly.pdbx_strand_id
1 'polypeptide(L)'
;KYAAESRIYSTLGVVHHADKNIDDDLYFKEFTWEGAIGYGYRFLSNHEIIAEYHLYQGALNQTAFSENVNEATLGYRYYWDNTILEISGTENLFNMDNSTDIAFTLGVRHYF
;
A
#
# COMPACT_ATOMS: atom_id res chain seq x y z
N LYS A 1 -31.83 -8.62 7.07
CA LYS A 1 -31.02 -9.31 6.05
C LYS A 1 -29.95 -8.31 5.63
N TYR A 2 -28.72 -8.46 6.11
CA TYR A 2 -27.64 -7.55 5.73
C TYR A 2 -27.25 -7.84 4.28
N ALA A 3 -27.15 -6.80 3.45
CA ALA A 3 -26.64 -6.94 2.09
C ALA A 3 -25.12 -6.91 2.15
N ALA A 4 -24.47 -7.84 1.45
CA ALA A 4 -23.03 -7.75 1.25
C ALA A 4 -22.72 -6.54 0.36
N GLU A 5 -21.62 -5.85 0.64
CA GLU A 5 -21.17 -4.67 -0.08
C GLU A 5 -19.80 -4.92 -0.71
N SER A 6 -19.64 -4.51 -1.96
CA SER A 6 -18.38 -4.59 -2.70
C SER A 6 -17.95 -3.19 -3.10
N ARG A 7 -16.67 -2.88 -2.91
CA ARG A 7 -16.08 -1.60 -3.30
C ARG A 7 -14.80 -1.83 -4.08
N ILE A 8 -14.66 -1.13 -5.20
CA ILE A 8 -13.39 -0.97 -5.89
C ILE A 8 -12.91 0.45 -5.64
N TYR A 9 -11.63 0.61 -5.36
CA TYR A 9 -10.99 1.89 -5.14
C TYR A 9 -9.61 1.88 -5.78
N SER A 10 -9.08 3.07 -6.05
CA SER A 10 -7.74 3.22 -6.59
C SER A 10 -7.07 4.45 -6.00
N THR A 11 -5.75 4.43 -6.01
CA THR A 11 -4.89 5.53 -5.58
C THR A 11 -3.90 5.82 -6.69
N LEU A 12 -3.61 7.10 -6.91
CA LEU A 12 -2.54 7.57 -7.78
C LEU A 12 -1.84 8.73 -7.07
N GLY A 13 -0.51 8.70 -7.06
CA GLY A 13 0.30 9.69 -6.36
C GLY A 13 1.55 10.05 -7.16
N VAL A 14 2.04 11.28 -6.94
CA VAL A 14 3.32 11.76 -7.45
C VAL A 14 4.01 12.53 -6.33
N VAL A 15 5.29 12.28 -6.14
CA VAL A 15 6.14 12.96 -5.16
C VAL A 15 7.27 13.68 -5.91
N HIS A 16 7.51 14.94 -5.57
CA HIS A 16 8.65 15.71 -6.05
C HIS A 16 9.75 15.74 -4.98
N HIS A 17 10.97 15.37 -5.37
CA HIS A 17 12.14 15.35 -4.49
C HIS A 17 12.98 16.61 -4.70
N ALA A 18 12.83 17.57 -3.78
CA ALA A 18 13.48 18.89 -3.87
C ALA A 18 14.99 18.85 -3.65
N ASP A 19 15.44 17.99 -2.73
CA ASP A 19 16.85 17.62 -2.59
C ASP A 19 17.02 16.18 -3.05
N LYS A 20 17.92 15.96 -3.99
CA LYS A 20 18.14 14.67 -4.63
C LYS A 20 19.33 13.94 -4.04
N ASN A 21 20.20 14.63 -3.30
CA ASN A 21 21.48 14.09 -2.88
C ASN A 21 21.28 13.32 -1.58
N ILE A 22 21.54 12.01 -1.62
CA ILE A 22 21.58 11.16 -0.42
C ILE A 22 23.04 11.01 0.01
N ASP A 23 23.93 10.77 -0.95
CA ASP A 23 25.38 10.63 -0.81
C ASP A 23 26.06 10.97 -2.15
N ASP A 24 27.40 11.05 -2.19
CA ASP A 24 28.19 11.57 -3.33
C ASP A 24 27.84 10.93 -4.69
N ASP A 25 27.39 9.67 -4.70
CA ASP A 25 26.99 8.92 -5.92
C ASP A 25 25.54 8.40 -5.91
N LEU A 26 24.74 8.74 -4.89
CA LEU A 26 23.38 8.21 -4.72
C LEU A 26 22.34 9.32 -4.73
N TYR A 27 21.47 9.27 -5.74
CA TYR A 27 20.50 10.32 -6.02
C TYR A 27 19.07 9.79 -6.13
N PHE A 28 18.12 10.50 -5.52
CA PHE A 28 16.68 10.32 -5.78
C PHE A 28 16.32 10.76 -7.21
N LYS A 29 15.31 10.11 -7.78
CA LYS A 29 14.60 10.61 -8.96
C LYS A 29 13.92 11.93 -8.61
N GLU A 30 13.85 12.86 -9.57
CA GLU A 30 13.19 14.16 -9.35
C GLU A 30 11.70 14.01 -9.04
N PHE A 31 11.05 13.07 -9.72
CA PHE A 31 9.68 12.68 -9.45
C PHE A 31 9.61 11.16 -9.27
N THR A 32 8.82 10.72 -8.31
CA THR A 32 8.40 9.33 -8.17
C THR A 32 6.89 9.26 -8.22
N TRP A 33 6.35 8.22 -8.86
CA TRP A 33 4.90 7.98 -8.88
C TRP A 33 4.55 6.71 -8.11
N GLU A 34 3.31 6.66 -7.67
CA GLU A 34 2.68 5.48 -7.10
C GLU A 34 1.29 5.27 -7.69
N GLY A 35 0.87 4.02 -7.74
CA GLY A 35 -0.47 3.65 -8.14
C GLY A 35 -0.93 2.40 -7.39
N ALA A 36 -2.22 2.35 -7.06
CA ALA A 36 -2.80 1.17 -6.45
C ALA A 36 -4.23 0.95 -6.93
N ILE A 37 -4.64 -0.32 -6.94
CA ILE A 37 -6.03 -0.73 -7.07
C ILE A 37 -6.38 -1.63 -5.89
N GLY A 38 -7.55 -1.40 -5.31
CA GLY A 38 -8.04 -2.12 -4.17
C GLY A 38 -9.46 -2.62 -4.37
N TYR A 39 -9.74 -3.75 -3.75
CA TYR A 39 -11.07 -4.35 -3.65
C TYR A 39 -11.39 -4.61 -2.18
N GLY A 40 -12.59 -4.22 -1.76
CA GLY A 40 -13.14 -4.50 -0.44
C GLY A 40 -14.43 -5.28 -0.57
N TYR A 41 -14.58 -6.35 0.21
CA TYR A 41 -15.78 -7.15 0.28
C TYR A 41 -16.28 -7.27 1.72
N ARG A 42 -17.37 -6.57 2.01
CA ARG A 42 -18.05 -6.60 3.31
C ARG A 42 -19.14 -7.64 3.31
N PHE A 43 -18.93 -8.72 4.05
CA PHE A 43 -19.81 -9.90 4.07
C PHE A 43 -20.76 -9.94 5.27
N LEU A 44 -20.51 -9.10 6.28
CA LEU A 44 -21.38 -8.83 7.43
C LEU A 44 -21.36 -7.32 7.70
N SER A 45 -22.25 -6.82 8.57
CA SER A 45 -22.34 -5.37 8.86
C SER A 45 -21.02 -4.73 9.32
N ASN A 46 -20.13 -5.53 9.90
CA ASN A 46 -18.90 -5.10 10.55
C ASN A 46 -17.64 -5.84 10.08
N HIS A 47 -17.73 -6.74 9.09
CA HIS A 47 -16.59 -7.56 8.64
C HIS A 47 -16.31 -7.35 7.14
N GLU A 48 -15.09 -6.92 6.80
CA GLU A 48 -14.64 -6.69 5.43
C GLU A 48 -13.30 -7.37 5.17
N ILE A 49 -13.18 -8.07 4.04
CA ILE A 49 -11.89 -8.53 3.51
C ILE A 49 -11.43 -7.50 2.48
N ILE A 50 -10.14 -7.16 2.50
CA ILE A 50 -9.53 -6.25 1.54
C ILE A 50 -8.40 -6.95 0.78
N ALA A 51 -8.28 -6.65 -0.50
CA ALA A 51 -7.17 -7.04 -1.33
C ALA A 51 -6.71 -5.83 -2.13
N GLU A 52 -5.42 -5.54 -2.13
CA GLU A 52 -4.85 -4.38 -2.81
C GLU A 52 -3.60 -4.79 -3.59
N TYR A 53 -3.38 -4.14 -4.72
CA TYR A 53 -2.16 -4.24 -5.50
C TYR A 53 -1.57 -2.85 -5.69
N HIS A 54 -0.31 -2.70 -5.31
CA HIS A 54 0.43 -1.45 -5.29
C HIS A 54 1.62 -1.51 -6.23
N LEU A 55 1.85 -0.40 -6.91
CA LEU A 55 2.97 -0.13 -7.79
C LEU A 55 3.65 1.14 -7.32
N TYR A 56 4.92 1.05 -6.96
CA TYR A 56 5.74 2.23 -6.65
C TYR A 56 6.89 2.31 -7.63
N GLN A 57 7.16 3.50 -8.15
CA GLN A 57 8.38 3.74 -8.88
C GLN A 57 9.57 3.65 -7.93
N GLY A 58 10.62 2.92 -8.31
CA GLY A 58 11.87 2.87 -7.55
C GLY A 58 12.41 4.28 -7.31
N ALA A 59 12.77 4.60 -6.07
CA ALA A 59 13.06 5.96 -5.65
C ALA A 59 14.43 6.48 -6.15
N LEU A 60 15.38 5.58 -6.41
CA LEU A 60 16.76 5.95 -6.73
C LEU A 60 17.06 5.85 -8.22
N ASN A 61 18.07 6.57 -8.68
CA ASN A 61 18.53 6.49 -10.07
C ASN A 61 19.46 5.29 -10.33
N GLN A 62 20.00 4.68 -9.28
CA GLN A 62 20.99 3.61 -9.35
C GLN A 62 20.65 2.55 -8.28
N THR A 63 21.21 1.33 -8.39
CA THR A 63 20.98 0.15 -7.50
C THR A 63 19.63 -0.56 -7.66
N ALA A 64 19.38 -1.61 -6.86
CA ALA A 64 18.12 -2.35 -6.82
C ALA A 64 16.90 -1.46 -6.50
N PHE A 65 17.09 -0.36 -5.75
CA PHE A 65 16.04 0.62 -5.44
C PHE A 65 15.64 1.52 -6.61
N SER A 66 16.27 1.34 -7.78
CA SER A 66 15.85 2.00 -9.02
C SER A 66 14.67 1.31 -9.71
N GLU A 67 14.46 0.03 -9.39
CA GLU A 67 13.43 -0.81 -9.96
C GLU A 67 12.07 -0.57 -9.31
N ASN A 68 10.99 -0.87 -10.05
CA ASN A 68 9.64 -0.70 -9.51
C ASN A 68 9.36 -1.74 -8.43
N VAL A 69 8.68 -1.29 -7.38
CA VAL A 69 8.16 -2.15 -6.30
C VAL A 69 6.75 -2.56 -6.67
N ASN A 70 6.44 -3.84 -6.50
CA ASN A 70 5.12 -4.41 -6.79
C ASN A 70 4.67 -5.18 -5.56
N GLU A 71 3.64 -4.69 -4.89
CA GLU A 71 3.20 -5.23 -3.62
C GLU A 71 1.74 -5.69 -3.70
N ALA A 72 1.46 -6.85 -3.13
CA ALA A 72 0.11 -7.32 -2.91
C ALA A 72 -0.19 -7.35 -1.42
N THR A 73 -1.34 -6.77 -1.05
CA THR A 73 -1.84 -6.75 0.32
C THR A 73 -3.11 -7.57 0.42
N LEU A 74 -3.20 -8.42 1.43
CA LEU A 74 -4.44 -9.06 1.85
C LEU A 74 -4.71 -8.71 3.31
N GLY A 75 -5.93 -8.28 3.60
CA GLY A 75 -6.27 -7.82 4.94
C GLY A 75 -7.71 -8.07 5.33
N TYR A 76 -7.98 -7.77 6.59
CA TYR A 76 -9.27 -7.87 7.21
C TYR A 76 -9.53 -6.62 8.06
N ARG A 77 -10.70 -6.01 7.85
CA ARG A 77 -11.19 -4.85 8.59
C ARG A 77 -12.40 -5.22 9.43
N TYR A 78 -12.36 -4.77 10.69
CA TYR A 78 -13.50 -4.83 11.59
C TYR A 78 -14.01 -3.41 11.90
N TYR A 79 -15.29 -3.19 11.66
CA TYR A 79 -15.96 -1.91 11.93
C TYR A 79 -16.64 -1.95 13.30
N TRP A 80 -16.17 -1.11 14.21
CA TRP A 80 -16.70 -0.97 15.57
C TRP A 80 -17.09 0.49 15.81
N ASP A 81 -18.37 0.81 15.60
CA ASP A 81 -18.94 2.15 15.77
C ASP A 81 -18.12 3.20 15.00
N ASN A 82 -17.37 4.04 15.73
CA ASN A 82 -16.52 5.09 15.17
C ASN A 82 -15.06 4.63 14.97
N THR A 83 -14.78 3.34 15.14
CA THR A 83 -13.44 2.76 15.08
C THR A 83 -13.37 1.68 13.99
N ILE A 84 -12.26 1.63 13.29
CA ILE A 84 -11.93 0.57 12.35
C ILE A 84 -10.63 -0.07 12.83
N LEU A 85 -10.65 -1.39 13.00
CA LEU A 85 -9.47 -2.20 13.23
C LEU A 85 -9.08 -2.88 11.92
N GLU A 86 -7.80 -2.91 11.59
CA GLU A 86 -7.28 -3.59 10.41
C GLU A 86 -6.10 -4.49 10.78
N ILE A 87 -6.11 -5.72 10.27
CA ILE A 87 -4.91 -6.55 10.20
C ILE A 87 -4.67 -6.91 8.75
N SER A 88 -3.42 -6.79 8.29
CA SER A 88 -3.05 -7.06 6.90
C SER A 88 -1.64 -7.63 6.79
N GLY A 89 -1.42 -8.38 5.71
CA GLY A 89 -0.10 -8.82 5.26
C GLY A 89 0.14 -8.29 3.85
N THR A 90 1.36 -7.83 3.60
CA THR A 90 1.81 -7.29 2.32
C THR A 90 3.07 -8.01 1.88
N GLU A 91 3.11 -8.47 0.63
CA GLU A 91 4.25 -9.20 0.04
C GLU A 91 4.71 -8.48 -1.24
N ASN A 92 6.03 -8.43 -1.44
CA ASN A 92 6.61 -7.99 -2.72
C ASN A 92 6.63 -9.16 -3.71
N LEU A 93 5.98 -9.00 -4.85
CA LEU A 93 5.71 -10.09 -5.78
C LEU A 93 6.84 -10.38 -6.78
N PHE A 94 7.77 -9.45 -7.01
CA PHE A 94 8.77 -9.61 -8.07
C PHE A 94 10.20 -9.34 -7.65
N ASN A 95 10.46 -8.25 -6.91
CA ASN A 95 11.82 -7.86 -6.56
C ASN A 95 11.95 -7.65 -5.05
N MET A 96 12.29 -8.72 -4.34
CA MET A 96 12.51 -8.69 -2.88
C MET A 96 13.70 -7.83 -2.45
N ASP A 97 14.60 -7.43 -3.37
CA ASP A 97 15.74 -6.58 -3.04
C ASP A 97 15.37 -5.09 -2.91
N ASN A 98 14.16 -4.69 -3.31
CA ASN A 98 13.72 -3.28 -3.30
C ASN A 98 12.58 -2.95 -2.31
N SER A 99 12.05 -3.94 -1.58
CA SER A 99 11.12 -3.77 -0.46
C SER A 99 11.24 -4.93 0.52
N THR A 100 10.41 -4.97 1.56
CA THR A 100 10.36 -6.09 2.51
C THR A 100 9.74 -7.32 1.85
N ASP A 101 10.33 -8.49 2.10
CA ASP A 101 9.80 -9.80 1.66
C ASP A 101 8.32 -9.97 2.04
N ILE A 102 8.02 -9.78 3.33
CA ILE A 102 6.66 -9.74 3.86
C ILE A 102 6.55 -8.77 5.04
N ALA A 103 5.53 -7.93 5.04
CA ALA A 103 5.20 -7.01 6.13
C ALA A 103 3.82 -7.35 6.70
N PHE A 104 3.70 -7.28 8.04
CA PHE A 104 2.42 -7.42 8.72
C PHE A 104 2.06 -6.10 9.41
N THR A 105 0.82 -5.65 9.21
CA THR A 105 0.33 -4.38 9.75
C THR A 105 -0.86 -4.60 10.67
N LEU A 106 -0.88 -3.87 11.79
CA LEU A 106 -2.04 -3.71 12.66
C LEU A 106 -2.40 -2.23 12.72
N GLY A 107 -3.59 -1.88 12.25
CA GLY A 107 -4.07 -0.50 12.15
C GLY A 107 -5.31 -0.24 13.01
N VAL A 108 -5.38 0.96 13.59
CA VAL A 108 -6.56 1.47 14.29
C VAL A 108 -6.89 2.85 13.74
N ARG A 109 -8.13 3.06 13.27
CA ARG A 109 -8.62 4.36 12.82
C ARG A 109 -9.86 4.74 13.62
N HIS A 110 -9.83 5.88 14.30
CA HIS A 110 -10.95 6.38 15.09
C HIS A 110 -11.45 7.72 14.54
N TYR A 111 -12.76 7.88 14.46
CA TYR A 111 -13.44 9.10 14.00
C TYR A 111 -14.10 9.80 15.20
N PHE A 112 -13.69 11.05 15.47
CA PHE A 112 -14.23 11.89 16.55
C PHE A 112 -15.47 12.68 16.11
#